data_AF-A0A5C6FL91-F1
#
_entry.id   AF-A0A5C6FL91-F1
#
_cell.length_a   1.000
_cell.length_b   1.000
_cell.length_c   1.000
_cell.angle_alpha   90.00
_cell.angle_beta   90.00
_cell.angle_gamma   90.00
#
_symmetry.space_group_name_H-M   'P 1'
#
loop_
_entity.id
_entity.type
_entity.pdbx_description
1 polymer ?
#
loop_
_entity_poly.entity_id
_entity_poly.type
_entity_poly.pdbx_seq_one_letter_code
_entity_poly.pdbx_strand_id
1 'polypeptide(L)' 'MVRVALWRDWDPIGVNDCPEAQDEYDSYVGGVCSLLLSGADGYKLRQRLAHIETVGMGLSSPCSHLDDVVRKLLAMVGR' A
#
# COMPACT_ATOMS: atom_id res chain seq x y z
N MET A 1 2.82 -9.80 -7.01
CA MET A 1 3.87 -9.03 -6.31
C MET A 1 3.26 -7.90 -5.48
N VAL A 2 2.50 -6.98 -6.09
CA VAL A 2 1.83 -5.88 -5.37
C VAL A 2 0.95 -6.36 -4.20
N ARG A 3 0.05 -7.33 -4.42
CA ARG A 3 -0.78 -7.93 -3.36
C ARG A 3 0.04 -8.37 -2.13
N VAL A 4 1.16 -9.06 -2.38
CA VAL A 4 2.04 -9.56 -1.31
C VAL A 4 2.75 -8.42 -0.57
N ALA A 5 3.12 -7.34 -1.25
CA ALA A 5 3.70 -6.17 -0.61
C ALA A 5 2.68 -5.38 0.23
N LEU A 6 1.44 -5.25 -0.26
CA LEU A 6 0.38 -4.62 0.54
C LEU A 6 0.10 -5.43 1.81
N TRP A 7 0.06 -6.76 1.70
CA TRP A 7 -0.01 -7.64 2.86
C TRP A 7 1.22 -7.49 3.77
N ARG A 8 2.40 -7.93 3.34
CA ARG A 8 3.57 -8.09 4.23
C ARG A 8 4.24 -6.80 4.67
N ASP A 9 4.22 -5.77 3.81
CA ASP A 9 5.06 -4.59 4.02
C ASP A 9 4.25 -3.36 4.43
N TRP A 10 3.02 -3.22 3.93
CA TRP A 10 2.21 -2.03 4.18
C TRP A 10 1.45 -2.11 5.50
N ASP A 11 0.61 -3.13 5.68
CA ASP A 11 -0.11 -3.49 6.91
C ASP A 11 -0.32 -2.36 7.94
N PRO A 12 -1.05 -1.29 7.57
CA PRO A 12 -1.22 -0.12 8.44
C PRO A 12 -2.09 -0.39 9.68
N ILE A 13 -2.83 -1.50 9.70
CA ILE A 13 -3.72 -1.89 10.82
C ILE A 13 -3.24 -3.14 11.57
N GLY A 14 -2.11 -3.73 11.20
CA GLY A 14 -1.45 -4.79 11.96
C GLY A 14 -2.16 -6.14 11.93
N VAL A 15 -2.77 -6.52 10.80
CA VAL A 15 -3.56 -7.76 10.67
C VAL A 15 -2.78 -8.91 10.04
N ASN A 16 -1.49 -8.74 9.73
CA ASN A 16 -0.67 -9.79 9.10
C ASN A 16 -0.60 -11.12 9.86
N ASP A 17 -0.75 -11.08 11.19
CA ASP A 17 -0.75 -12.26 12.05
C ASP A 17 -2.13 -12.93 12.17
N CYS A 18 -3.15 -12.41 11.49
CA CYS A 18 -4.52 -12.94 11.46
C CYS A 18 -4.75 -13.70 10.14
N PRO A 19 -4.76 -15.05 10.15
CA PRO A 19 -4.97 -15.85 8.94
C PRO A 19 -6.29 -15.56 8.23
N GLU A 20 -7.32 -15.16 8.97
CA GLU A 20 -8.64 -14.83 8.48
C GLU A 20 -8.70 -13.48 7.74
N ALA A 21 -7.68 -12.62 7.88
CA ALA A 21 -7.62 -11.28 7.29
C ALA A 21 -6.74 -11.20 6.02
N GLN A 22 -6.33 -12.33 5.44
CA GLN A 22 -5.38 -12.37 4.31
C GLN A 22 -5.85 -11.64 3.03
N ASP A 23 -7.12 -11.27 2.95
CA ASP A 23 -7.74 -10.53 1.85
C ASP A 23 -8.04 -9.06 2.19
N GLU A 24 -7.73 -8.60 3.40
CA GLU A 24 -8.03 -7.24 3.91
C GLU A 24 -7.60 -6.14 2.92
N TYR A 25 -6.44 -6.32 2.28
CA TYR A 25 -5.87 -5.32 1.37
C TYR A 25 -6.14 -5.58 -0.12
N ASP A 26 -6.87 -6.64 -0.48
CA ASP A 26 -7.05 -7.06 -1.87
C ASP A 26 -7.80 -6.02 -2.71
N SER A 27 -8.75 -5.32 -2.10
CA SER A 27 -9.53 -4.26 -2.75
C SER A 27 -8.65 -3.10 -3.26
N TYR A 28 -7.48 -2.87 -2.65
CA TYR A 28 -6.57 -1.78 -3.01
C TYR A 28 -5.56 -2.16 -4.10
N VAL A 29 -5.36 -3.47 -4.34
CA VAL A 29 -4.37 -3.98 -5.30
C VAL A 29 -4.57 -3.38 -6.69
N GLY A 30 -5.80 -3.36 -7.19
CA GLY A 30 -6.11 -2.83 -8.52
C GLY A 30 -5.73 -1.35 -8.68
N GLY A 31 -6.05 -0.52 -7.68
CA GLY A 31 -5.74 0.90 -7.68
C GLY A 31 -4.24 1.18 -7.63
N VAL A 32 -3.50 0.43 -6.80
CA VAL A 32 -2.04 0.54 -6.70
C VAL A 32 -1.37 0.09 -8.00
N CYS A 33 -1.80 -1.04 -8.57
CA CYS A 33 -1.30 -1.52 -9.87
C CYS A 33 -1.52 -0.47 -10.97
N SER A 34 -2.71 0.14 -11.04
CA SER A 34 -3.01 1.19 -12.02
C SER A 34 -2.08 2.40 -11.92
N LEU A 35 -1.80 2.86 -10.69
CA LEU A 35 -0.84 3.94 -10.45
C LEU A 35 0.58 3.55 -10.87
N LEU A 36 1.02 2.33 -10.55
CA LEU A 36 2.34 1.85 -10.95
C LEU A 36 2.46 1.75 -12.48
N LEU A 37 1.47 1.19 -13.16
CA LEU A 37 1.48 1.04 -14.63
C LEU A 37 1.38 2.38 -15.35
N SER A 38 0.68 3.37 -14.77
CA SER A 38 0.55 4.71 -15.36
C SER A 38 1.80 5.60 -15.22
N GLY A 39 2.88 5.11 -14.61
CA GLY A 39 4.08 5.92 -14.43
C GLY A 39 4.03 6.88 -13.25
N ALA A 40 3.14 6.65 -12.26
CA ALA A 40 3.10 7.50 -11.08
C ALA A 40 4.44 7.53 -10.35
N ASP A 41 4.85 8.73 -9.93
CA ASP A 41 6.01 8.95 -9.09
C ASP A 41 5.73 8.53 -7.63
N GLY A 42 6.79 8.49 -6.81
CA GLY A 42 6.68 8.11 -5.41
C GLY A 42 5.79 9.03 -4.59
N TYR A 43 5.70 10.32 -4.93
CA TYR A 43 4.85 11.26 -4.22
C TYR A 43 3.37 10.92 -4.41
N LYS A 44 2.93 10.67 -5.65
CA LYS A 44 1.54 10.28 -5.96
C LYS A 44 1.18 8.94 -5.33
N LEU A 45 2.09 7.97 -5.37
CA LEU A 45 1.87 6.66 -4.76
C LEU A 45 1.76 6.77 -3.24
N ARG A 46 2.68 7.51 -2.60
CA ARG A 46 2.63 7.81 -1.16
C ARG A 46 1.32 8.46 -0.77
N GLN A 47 0.92 9.51 -1.50
CA GLN A 47 -0.32 10.23 -1.22
C GLN A 47 -1.55 9.32 -1.34
N ARG A 48 -1.58 8.42 -2.34
CA ARG A 48 -2.67 7.46 -2.48
C ARG A 48 -2.75 6.52 -1.29
N LEU A 49 -1.64 5.91 -0.88
CA LEU A 49 -1.62 4.97 0.25
C LEU A 49 -1.98 5.69 1.56
N ALA A 50 -1.39 6.86 1.83
CA ALA A 50 -1.75 7.70 2.97
C ALA A 50 -3.24 8.06 3.01
N HIS A 51 -3.86 8.31 1.85
CA HIS A 51 -5.29 8.58 1.76
C HIS A 51 -6.12 7.33 2.07
N ILE A 52 -5.69 6.15 1.64
CA ILE A 52 -6.38 4.90 1.98
C ILE A 52 -6.31 4.67 3.50
N GLU A 53 -5.15 4.86 4.13
CA GLU A 53 -4.99 4.71 5.58
C GLU A 53 -5.89 5.67 6.36
N THR A 54 -5.89 6.95 5.99
CA THR A 54 -6.58 7.98 6.77
C THR A 54 -8.08 8.05 6.47
N VAL A 55 -8.47 7.94 5.19
CA VAL A 55 -9.87 8.09 4.77
C VAL A 55 -10.55 6.74 4.57
N GLY A 56 -9.85 5.77 4.00
CA GLY A 56 -10.38 4.42 3.80
C GLY A 56 -10.47 3.61 5.09
N MET A 57 -9.45 3.68 5.94
CA MET A 57 -9.36 2.90 7.18
C MET A 57 -9.61 3.75 8.44
N GLY A 58 -9.68 5.07 8.33
CA GLY A 58 -9.98 5.97 9.46
C GLY A 58 -8.81 6.23 10.40
N LEU A 59 -7.57 5.97 9.99
CA LEU A 59 -6.39 6.21 10.81
C LEU A 59 -6.10 7.71 10.95
N SER A 60 -5.63 8.13 12.13
CA SER A 60 -5.35 9.56 12.38
C SER A 60 -4.14 10.09 11.61
N SER A 61 -3.23 9.21 11.21
CA SER A 61 -2.05 9.53 10.41
C SER A 61 -1.58 8.30 9.64
N PRO A 62 -0.83 8.47 8.54
CA PRO A 62 -0.22 7.34 7.85
C PRO A 62 0.81 6.62 8.72
N CYS A 63 1.04 5.34 8.45
CA CYS A 63 2.03 4.49 9.07
C CYS A 63 3.46 5.02 8.83
N SER A 64 4.33 4.82 9.82
CA SER A 64 5.68 5.40 9.83
C SER A 64 6.59 4.85 8.72
N HIS A 65 6.35 3.62 8.27
CA HIS A 65 7.13 2.94 7.23
C HIS A 65 6.58 3.14 5.82
N LEU A 66 5.60 4.03 5.63
CA LEU A 66 4.96 4.23 4.34
C LEU A 66 5.96 4.56 3.21
N ASP A 67 7.02 5.32 3.48
CA ASP A 67 8.03 5.65 2.49
C ASP A 67 8.83 4.42 2.02
N ASP A 68 9.10 3.47 2.91
CA ASP A 68 9.75 2.21 2.55
C ASP A 68 8.84 1.34 1.67
N VAL A 69 7.53 1.32 1.96
CA VAL A 69 6.53 0.62 1.16
C VAL A 69 6.48 1.20 -0.25
N VAL A 70 6.43 2.52 -0.37
CA VAL A 70 6.43 3.22 -1.66
C VAL A 70 7.69 2.89 -2.46
N ARG A 71 8.86 2.94 -1.82
CA ARG A 71 10.14 2.58 -2.46
C ARG A 71 10.15 1.13 -2.95
N LYS A 72 9.65 0.19 -2.15
CA LYS A 72 9.53 -1.23 -2.54
C LYS A 72 8.61 -1.40 -3.75
N LEU A 73 7.45 -0.75 -3.75
CA LEU A 73 6.47 -0.83 -4.83
C LEU A 73 6.99 -0.25 -6.15
N LEU A 74 7.72 0.87 -6.11
CA LEU A 74 8.35 1.45 -7.30
C LEU A 74 9.44 0.54 -7.89
N ALA A 75 10.26 -0.06 -7.02
CA ALA A 75 11.31 -0.98 -7.45
C ALA A 75 10.75 -2.20 -8.20
N MET A 76 9.51 -2.62 -7.92
CA MET A 76 8.86 -3.74 -8.64
C MET A 76 8.59 -3.44 -10.11
N VAL A 77 8.50 -2.16 -10.50
CA VAL A 77 8.28 -1.73 -11.88
C VAL A 77 9.54 -1.11 -12.51
N GLY A 78 10.71 -1.31 -11.89
CA GLY A 78 11.99 -0.81 -12.38
C GLY A 78 12.14 0.71 -12.26
N ARG A 79 11.51 1.32 -11.26
CA ARG A 79 11.56 2.76 -10.99
C ARG A 79 12.10 3.08 -9.61
#